data_AF-A0A562RBZ8-F1
#
_entry.id   AF-A0A562RBZ8-F1
#
_cell.length_a   1.000
_cell.length_b   1.000
_cell.length_c   1.000
_cell.angle_alpha   90.00
_cell.angle_beta   90.00
_cell.angle_gamma   90.00
#
_symmetry.space_group_name_H-M   'P 1'
#
loop_
_entity.id
_entity.type
_entity.pdbx_description
1 polymer ?
#
loop_
_entity_poly.entity_id
_entity_poly.type
_entity_poly.pdbx_seq_one_letter_code
_entity_poly.pdbx_strand_id
1 'polypeptide(L)'
;MVITSSLGAIGYGHPPREKPFDETDWTNLGGADVQPYIKSKTLAERAAWDFVAREGGLELSVVNPAGIFGPVLGPDFSGSIEIVKSLLDGAMPAVPRVYFGVVDVRDVADLHLRAMTAPQAKGERFIAVSGETMSILDIALVLRRELGPAARRVPRLQAPDWLVRLAANRIPLLRAVVPMLGRVRHSTSAKARSLLAGAVQR
;
A
#
# COMPACT_ATOMS: atom_id res chain seq x y z
N MET A 1 10.66 4.20 19.48
CA MET A 1 9.90 3.01 19.01
C MET A 1 9.47 3.24 17.58
N VAL A 2 9.58 2.22 16.73
CA VAL A 2 9.08 2.26 15.34
C VAL A 2 7.91 1.31 15.21
N ILE A 3 6.80 1.76 14.63
CA ILE A 3 5.65 0.90 14.35
C ILE A 3 5.34 0.85 12.86
N THR A 4 4.87 -0.31 12.40
CA THR A 4 4.41 -0.50 11.02
C THR A 4 2.90 -0.23 10.93
N SER A 5 2.54 0.85 10.26
CA SER A 5 1.18 1.15 9.87
C SER A 5 0.94 0.72 8.41
N SER A 6 0.29 1.53 7.61
CA SER A 6 0.01 1.28 6.19
C SER A 6 -0.28 2.59 5.49
N LEU A 7 -0.04 2.67 4.17
CA LEU A 7 -0.57 3.74 3.32
C LEU A 7 -2.12 3.85 3.42
N GLY A 8 -2.78 2.78 3.87
CA GLY A 8 -4.18 2.78 4.27
C GLY A 8 -4.56 3.82 5.33
N ALA A 9 -3.63 4.28 6.15
CA ALA A 9 -3.86 5.34 7.15
C ALA A 9 -3.72 6.76 6.59
N ILE A 10 -3.26 6.91 5.35
CA ILE A 10 -2.93 8.20 4.72
C ILE A 10 -3.99 8.62 3.71
N GLY A 11 -4.24 7.79 2.69
CA GLY A 11 -4.79 8.29 1.42
C GLY A 11 -6.19 7.86 1.01
N TYR A 12 -6.95 7.21 1.89
CA TYR A 12 -8.26 6.66 1.54
C TYR A 12 -9.40 7.60 1.95
N GLY A 13 -10.54 7.47 1.28
CA GLY A 13 -11.74 8.23 1.60
C GLY A 13 -11.79 9.65 1.06
N HIS A 14 -10.83 10.02 0.22
CA HIS A 14 -10.72 11.35 -0.39
C HIS A 14 -11.28 11.36 -1.82
N PRO A 15 -11.77 12.52 -2.30
CA PRO A 15 -12.08 12.70 -3.72
C PRO A 15 -10.79 12.62 -4.57
N PRO A 16 -10.90 12.40 -5.90
CA PRO A 16 -9.77 12.49 -6.81
C PRO A 16 -9.06 13.83 -6.68
N ARG A 17 -7.73 13.80 -6.68
CA ARG A 17 -6.88 14.99 -6.58
C ARG A 17 -5.55 14.78 -7.30
N GLU A 18 -4.96 15.86 -7.79
CA GLU A 18 -3.66 15.85 -8.47
C GLU A 18 -2.49 15.80 -7.48
N LYS A 19 -2.61 16.51 -6.34
CA LYS A 19 -1.55 16.52 -5.31
C LYS A 19 -1.34 15.10 -4.76
N PRO A 20 -0.11 14.56 -4.80
CA PRO A 20 0.21 13.30 -4.15
C PRO A 20 -0.02 13.34 -2.65
N PHE A 21 -0.41 12.19 -2.08
CA PHE A 21 -0.45 11.97 -0.64
C PHE A 21 0.93 12.01 -0.01
N ASP A 22 1.05 12.79 1.06
CA ASP A 22 2.24 12.91 1.88
C ASP A 22 1.94 12.53 3.34
N GLU A 23 2.96 12.56 4.20
CA GLU A 23 2.87 12.13 5.59
C GLU A 23 2.01 13.02 6.50
N THR A 24 1.54 14.16 6.01
CA THR A 24 0.61 15.04 6.73
C THR A 24 -0.85 14.66 6.51
N ASP A 25 -1.14 13.89 5.44
CA ASP A 25 -2.48 13.46 5.13
C ASP A 25 -2.94 12.32 6.07
N TRP A 26 -4.26 12.26 6.30
CA TRP A 26 -4.92 11.17 7.02
C TRP A 26 -6.09 10.64 6.23
N THR A 27 -6.31 9.33 6.29
CA THR A 27 -7.49 8.71 5.69
C THR A 27 -8.77 9.33 6.26
N ASN A 28 -9.67 9.73 5.35
CA ASN A 28 -11.00 10.20 5.69
C ASN A 28 -11.93 9.01 5.92
N LEU A 29 -12.15 8.64 7.19
CA LEU A 29 -12.95 7.48 7.58
C LEU A 29 -14.40 7.48 7.08
N GLY A 30 -14.95 8.63 6.67
CA GLY A 30 -16.30 8.75 6.10
C GLY A 30 -16.39 8.45 4.60
N GLY A 31 -15.26 8.21 3.93
CA GLY A 31 -15.24 8.01 2.49
C GLY A 31 -15.65 6.60 2.05
N ALA A 32 -16.29 6.52 0.87
CA ALA A 32 -16.91 5.30 0.36
C ALA A 32 -15.96 4.13 0.04
N ASP A 33 -14.67 4.39 -0.10
CA ASP A 33 -13.62 3.38 -0.37
C ASP A 33 -12.84 2.96 0.88
N VAL A 34 -13.25 3.42 2.07
CA VAL A 34 -12.62 3.01 3.33
C VAL A 34 -13.14 1.64 3.76
N GLN A 35 -12.38 0.61 3.43
CA GLN A 35 -12.66 -0.77 3.84
C GLN A 35 -12.31 -1.00 5.32
N PRO A 36 -12.84 -2.06 5.97
CA PRO A 36 -12.56 -2.35 7.39
C PRO A 36 -11.07 -2.41 7.75
N TYR A 37 -10.24 -2.99 6.88
CA TYR A 37 -8.78 -3.01 7.07
C TYR A 37 -8.16 -1.60 7.11
N ILE A 38 -8.56 -0.74 6.16
CA ILE A 38 -8.10 0.65 6.05
C ILE A 38 -8.52 1.45 7.29
N LYS A 39 -9.77 1.29 7.72
CA LYS A 39 -10.29 1.89 8.95
C LYS A 39 -9.51 1.43 10.18
N SER A 40 -9.27 0.12 10.30
CA SER A 40 -8.50 -0.47 11.41
C SER A 40 -7.09 0.09 11.49
N LYS A 41 -6.35 0.12 10.36
CA LYS A 41 -4.99 0.68 10.32
C LYS A 41 -4.96 2.18 10.66
N THR A 42 -5.93 2.95 10.17
CA THR A 42 -6.05 4.38 10.48
C THR A 42 -6.28 4.62 11.98
N LEU A 43 -7.22 3.88 12.59
CA LEU A 43 -7.55 4.01 14.00
C LEU A 43 -6.41 3.54 14.91
N ALA A 44 -5.74 2.44 14.56
CA ALA A 44 -4.60 1.93 15.31
C ALA A 44 -3.43 2.94 15.33
N GLU A 45 -3.14 3.57 14.19
CA GLU A 45 -2.09 4.59 14.13
C GLU A 45 -2.44 5.84 14.94
N ARG A 46 -3.68 6.34 14.85
CA ARG A 46 -4.15 7.46 15.68
C ARG A 46 -4.03 7.15 17.16
N ALA A 47 -4.46 5.96 17.58
CA ALA A 47 -4.36 5.53 18.96
C ALA A 47 -2.90 5.45 19.45
N ALA A 48 -1.95 5.07 18.59
CA ALA A 48 -0.53 5.07 18.94
C ALA A 48 0.01 6.49 19.16
N TRP A 49 -0.37 7.45 18.30
CA TRP A 49 -0.02 8.86 18.49
C TRP A 49 -0.65 9.44 19.76
N ASP A 50 -1.93 9.18 19.99
CA ASP A 50 -2.66 9.64 21.18
C ASP A 50 -2.03 9.08 22.47
N PHE A 51 -1.62 7.82 22.46
CA PHE A 51 -0.94 7.18 23.58
C PHE A 51 0.38 7.87 23.91
N VAL A 52 1.24 8.11 22.92
CA VAL A 52 2.54 8.77 23.13
C VAL A 52 2.38 10.22 23.57
N ALA A 53 1.39 10.93 23.02
CA ALA A 53 1.07 12.30 23.44
C ALA A 53 0.57 12.36 24.90
N ARG A 54 -0.20 11.37 25.35
CA ARG A 54 -0.77 11.31 26.70
C ARG A 54 0.23 10.87 27.77
N GLU A 55 0.96 9.78 27.52
CA GLU A 55 1.86 9.20 28.54
C GLU A 55 3.19 9.95 28.62
N GLY A 56 3.64 10.57 27.52
CA GLY A 56 4.95 11.21 27.43
C GLY A 56 6.11 10.22 27.56
N GLY A 57 7.35 10.73 27.47
CA GLY A 57 8.57 9.95 27.66
C GLY A 57 8.91 8.92 26.57
N LEU A 58 7.99 8.64 25.64
CA LEU A 58 8.19 7.74 24.52
C LEU A 58 8.46 8.51 23.22
N GLU A 59 9.33 7.96 22.39
CA GLU A 59 9.59 8.43 21.03
C GLU A 59 8.90 7.50 20.03
N LEU A 60 8.15 8.07 19.08
CA LEU A 60 7.43 7.31 18.06
C LEU A 60 7.87 7.71 16.67
N SER A 61 8.09 6.71 15.83
CA SER A 61 8.18 6.85 14.38
C SER A 61 7.24 5.83 13.73
N VAL A 62 6.54 6.24 12.68
CA VAL A 62 5.60 5.38 11.97
C VAL A 62 6.06 5.17 10.53
N VAL A 63 6.08 3.91 10.08
CA VAL A 63 6.29 3.58 8.68
C VAL A 63 4.97 3.14 8.05
N ASN A 64 4.59 3.81 6.96
CA ASN A 64 3.35 3.61 6.21
C ASN A 64 3.68 2.98 4.84
N PRO A 65 3.87 1.65 4.76
CA PRO A 65 4.17 1.00 3.50
C PRO A 65 2.94 0.93 2.59
N ALA A 66 3.20 1.02 1.28
CA ALA A 66 2.26 0.68 0.23
C ALA A 66 2.12 -0.85 0.08
N GLY A 67 1.69 -1.36 -1.08
CA GLY A 67 1.69 -2.80 -1.34
C GLY A 67 3.11 -3.36 -1.31
N ILE A 68 3.39 -4.26 -0.36
CA ILE A 68 4.74 -4.80 -0.14
C ILE A 68 4.95 -6.03 -1.01
N PHE A 69 5.96 -5.99 -1.86
CA PHE A 69 6.33 -7.09 -2.76
C PHE A 69 7.79 -7.49 -2.53
N GLY A 70 8.11 -8.77 -2.71
CA GLY A 70 9.48 -9.25 -2.56
C GLY A 70 9.54 -10.75 -2.23
N PRO A 71 10.74 -11.27 -1.95
CA PRO A 71 10.94 -12.67 -1.58
C PRO A 71 10.12 -13.06 -0.35
N VAL A 72 9.44 -14.20 -0.43
CA VAL A 72 8.64 -14.73 0.68
C VAL A 72 9.49 -15.67 1.55
N LEU A 73 9.48 -15.45 2.87
CA LEU A 73 10.28 -16.21 3.82
C LEU A 73 9.55 -17.41 4.46
N GLY A 74 8.24 -17.56 4.21
CA GLY A 74 7.42 -18.61 4.81
C GLY A 74 6.12 -18.87 4.03
N PRO A 75 5.28 -19.80 4.53
CA PRO A 75 4.04 -20.19 3.85
C PRO A 75 2.90 -19.18 4.01
N ASP A 76 3.02 -18.23 4.93
CA ASP A 76 2.00 -17.21 5.18
C ASP A 76 2.14 -16.05 4.18
N PHE A 77 1.14 -15.88 3.33
CA PHE A 77 1.15 -14.87 2.28
C PHE A 77 0.39 -13.62 2.72
N SER A 78 1.04 -12.47 2.63
CA SER A 78 0.36 -11.19 2.78
C SER A 78 -0.64 -10.98 1.64
N GLY A 79 -1.65 -10.14 1.85
CA GLY A 79 -2.62 -9.80 0.80
C GLY A 79 -1.99 -9.27 -0.49
N SER A 80 -0.81 -8.63 -0.40
CA SER A 80 -0.04 -8.21 -1.59
C SER A 80 0.55 -9.40 -2.37
N ILE A 81 1.04 -10.43 -1.67
CA ILE A 81 1.54 -11.66 -2.30
C ILE A 81 0.39 -12.48 -2.88
N GLU A 82 -0.79 -12.48 -2.25
CA GLU A 82 -1.99 -13.12 -2.79
C GLU A 82 -2.42 -12.55 -4.14
N ILE A 83 -2.21 -11.24 -4.39
CA ILE A 83 -2.45 -10.62 -5.70
C ILE A 83 -1.55 -11.26 -6.76
N VAL A 84 -0.24 -11.36 -6.50
CA VAL A 84 0.73 -11.97 -7.43
C VAL A 84 0.39 -13.44 -7.67
N LYS A 85 0.09 -14.19 -6.60
CA LYS A 85 -0.33 -15.58 -6.70
C LYS A 85 -1.58 -15.73 -7.57
N SER A 86 -2.61 -14.93 -7.33
CA SER A 86 -3.88 -14.98 -8.08
C SER A 86 -3.69 -14.69 -9.57
N LEU A 87 -2.76 -13.78 -9.90
CA LEU A 87 -2.38 -13.49 -11.29
C LEU A 87 -1.67 -14.70 -11.93
N LEU A 88 -0.70 -15.30 -11.24
CA LEU A 88 0.07 -16.45 -11.73
C LEU A 88 -0.81 -17.69 -11.90
N ASP A 89 -1.75 -17.91 -10.99
CA ASP A 89 -2.71 -19.01 -11.06
C ASP A 89 -3.73 -18.84 -12.19
N GLY A 90 -3.88 -17.62 -12.72
CA GLY A 90 -4.90 -17.29 -13.73
C GLY A 90 -6.31 -17.31 -13.15
N ALA A 91 -6.47 -16.93 -11.88
CA ALA A 91 -7.74 -17.02 -11.14
C ALA A 91 -8.87 -16.16 -11.76
N MET A 92 -8.51 -15.15 -12.56
CA MET A 92 -9.46 -14.31 -13.28
C MET A 92 -9.02 -14.15 -14.74
N PRO A 93 -9.92 -14.19 -15.73
CA PRO A 93 -9.55 -14.01 -17.14
C PRO A 93 -9.16 -12.56 -17.48
N ALA A 94 -9.63 -11.59 -16.70
CA ALA A 94 -9.32 -10.17 -16.81
C ALA A 94 -9.26 -9.54 -15.42
N VAL A 95 -8.41 -8.53 -15.24
CA VAL A 95 -8.18 -7.88 -13.94
C VAL A 95 -9.03 -6.61 -13.79
N PRO A 96 -9.50 -6.28 -12.58
CA PRO A 96 -10.24 -5.04 -12.35
C PRO A 96 -9.31 -3.82 -12.43
N ARG A 97 -9.87 -2.65 -12.75
CA ARG A 97 -9.16 -1.37 -12.81
C ARG A 97 -8.88 -0.80 -11.42
N VAL A 98 -7.93 -1.41 -10.73
CA VAL A 98 -7.51 -1.03 -9.36
C VAL A 98 -6.04 -0.61 -9.39
N TYR A 99 -5.73 0.43 -8.61
CA TYR A 99 -4.41 1.05 -8.52
C TYR A 99 -3.92 1.12 -7.07
N PHE A 100 -2.63 0.90 -6.86
CA PHE A 100 -1.97 1.07 -5.56
C PHE A 100 -0.48 1.35 -5.74
N GLY A 101 0.13 1.99 -4.73
CA GLY A 101 1.59 2.11 -4.66
C GLY A 101 2.23 0.75 -4.36
N VAL A 102 3.44 0.55 -4.86
CA VAL A 102 4.23 -0.67 -4.64
C VAL A 102 5.50 -0.32 -3.87
N VAL A 103 6.05 -1.25 -3.10
CA VAL A 103 7.35 -1.09 -2.43
C VAL A 103 8.01 -2.46 -2.25
N ASP A 104 9.33 -2.52 -2.36
CA ASP A 104 10.09 -3.74 -2.08
C ASP A 104 10.17 -3.98 -0.56
N VAL A 105 10.00 -5.23 -0.12
CA VAL A 105 10.11 -5.61 1.30
C VAL A 105 11.45 -5.22 1.91
N ARG A 106 12.53 -5.22 1.12
CA ARG A 106 13.88 -4.83 1.57
C ARG A 106 13.96 -3.33 1.81
N ASP A 107 13.34 -2.51 0.96
CA ASP A 107 13.27 -1.07 1.15
C ASP A 107 12.44 -0.70 2.39
N VAL A 108 11.37 -1.46 2.66
CA VAL A 108 10.59 -1.30 3.89
C VAL A 108 11.43 -1.65 5.11
N ALA A 109 12.20 -2.75 5.08
CA ALA A 109 13.08 -3.13 6.18
C ALA A 109 14.18 -2.09 6.44
N ASP A 110 14.84 -1.59 5.39
CA ASP A 110 15.82 -0.51 5.47
C ASP A 110 15.22 0.76 6.07
N LEU A 111 14.02 1.15 5.63
CA LEU A 111 13.32 2.32 6.18
C LEU A 111 12.99 2.15 7.68
N HIS A 112 12.58 0.96 8.13
CA HIS A 112 12.36 0.71 9.55
C HIS A 112 13.65 0.84 10.36
N LEU A 113 14.77 0.33 9.85
CA LEU A 113 16.07 0.45 10.50
C LEU A 113 16.47 1.92 10.62
N ARG A 114 16.38 2.69 9.53
CA ARG A 114 16.71 4.12 9.55
C ARG A 114 15.81 4.91 10.48
N ALA A 115 14.51 4.62 10.49
CA ALA A 115 13.57 5.25 11.42
C ALA A 115 13.87 4.90 12.88
N MET A 116 14.49 3.75 13.14
CA MET A 116 14.86 3.32 14.49
C MET A 116 16.13 4.01 14.99
N THR A 117 17.08 4.31 14.10
CA THR A 117 18.40 4.80 14.47
C THR A 117 18.59 6.30 14.28
N ALA A 118 17.83 6.95 13.41
CA ALA A 118 17.96 8.37 13.11
C ALA A 118 17.23 9.23 14.16
N PRO A 119 17.91 10.14 14.88
CA PRO A 119 17.26 11.04 15.82
C PRO A 119 16.18 11.93 15.18
N GLN A 120 16.35 12.26 13.90
CA GLN A 120 15.40 13.07 13.13
C GLN A 120 14.08 12.33 12.87
N ALA A 121 14.04 11.00 13.00
CA ALA A 121 12.83 10.22 12.82
C ALA A 121 11.84 10.34 13.99
N LYS A 122 12.27 10.91 15.12
CA LYS A 122 11.43 11.10 16.30
C LYS A 122 10.22 11.98 15.97
N GLY A 123 9.03 11.47 16.26
CA GLY A 123 7.78 12.19 16.02
C GLY A 123 7.33 12.18 14.56
N GLU A 124 8.00 11.40 13.71
CA GLU A 124 7.75 11.43 12.27
C GLU A 124 7.01 10.21 11.74
N ARG A 125 6.23 10.45 10.69
CA ARG A 125 5.66 9.43 9.80
C ARG A 125 6.48 9.37 8.52
N PHE A 126 6.57 8.19 7.91
CA PHE A 126 7.29 7.96 6.65
C PHE A 126 6.47 7.08 5.71
N ILE A 127 6.24 7.53 4.48
CA ILE A 127 5.62 6.70 3.44
C ILE A 127 6.68 5.84 2.76
N ALA A 128 6.44 4.53 2.71
CA ALA A 128 7.26 3.59 1.94
C ALA A 128 6.54 3.25 0.63
N VAL A 129 6.93 3.95 -0.45
CA VAL A 129 6.43 3.72 -1.81
C VAL A 129 7.57 3.92 -2.81
N SER A 130 7.60 3.07 -3.82
CA SER A 130 8.56 3.06 -4.91
C SER A 130 7.88 3.52 -6.20
N GLY A 131 8.42 4.57 -6.81
CA GLY A 131 7.96 5.07 -8.11
C GLY A 131 6.50 5.53 -8.14
N GLU A 132 5.88 5.42 -9.31
CA GLU A 132 4.49 5.78 -9.55
C GLU A 132 3.52 4.66 -9.16
N THR A 133 2.27 5.04 -8.93
CA THR A 133 1.17 4.12 -8.63
C THR A 133 0.96 3.15 -9.80
N MET A 134 0.91 1.85 -9.52
CA MET A 134 0.70 0.82 -10.54
C MET A 134 -0.73 0.30 -10.50
N SER A 135 -1.27 -0.08 -11.66
CA SER A 135 -2.48 -0.89 -11.73
C SER A 135 -2.18 -2.38 -11.57
N ILE A 136 -3.20 -3.17 -11.23
CA ILE A 136 -3.09 -4.65 -11.26
C ILE A 136 -2.68 -5.13 -12.66
N LEU A 137 -3.15 -4.46 -13.72
CA LEU A 137 -2.76 -4.80 -15.09
C LEU A 137 -1.27 -4.54 -15.33
N ASP A 138 -0.72 -3.43 -14.83
CA ASP A 138 0.71 -3.12 -14.97
C ASP A 138 1.57 -4.21 -14.32
N ILE A 139 1.18 -4.66 -13.12
CA ILE A 139 1.84 -5.77 -12.43
C ILE A 139 1.75 -7.07 -13.25
N ALA A 140 0.56 -7.37 -13.79
CA ALA A 140 0.36 -8.55 -14.64
C ALA A 140 1.26 -8.51 -15.90
N LEU A 141 1.40 -7.34 -16.53
CA LEU A 141 2.26 -7.15 -17.70
C LEU A 141 3.75 -7.29 -17.35
N VAL A 142 4.18 -6.77 -16.20
CA VAL A 142 5.54 -6.98 -15.68
C VAL A 142 5.81 -8.47 -15.45
N LEU A 143 4.91 -9.18 -14.76
CA LEU A 143 5.06 -10.63 -14.54
C LEU A 143 5.18 -11.41 -15.85
N ARG A 144 4.40 -11.05 -16.87
CA ARG A 144 4.49 -11.68 -18.19
C ARG A 144 5.81 -11.42 -18.89
N ARG A 145 6.34 -10.20 -18.79
CA ARG A 145 7.61 -9.81 -19.39
C ARG A 145 8.77 -10.56 -18.72
N GLU A 146 8.80 -10.59 -17.40
CA GLU A 146 9.93 -11.14 -16.63
C GLU A 146 9.92 -12.68 -16.55
N LEU A 147 8.73 -13.32 -16.49
CA LEU A 147 8.62 -14.76 -16.29
C LEU A 147 8.37 -15.56 -17.58
N GLY A 148 8.11 -14.88 -18.70
CA GLY A 148 7.92 -15.50 -20.01
C GLY A 148 6.90 -16.65 -20.00
N PRO A 149 7.27 -17.88 -20.41
CA PRO A 149 6.37 -19.04 -20.46
C PRO A 149 5.70 -19.39 -19.11
N ALA A 150 6.36 -19.13 -17.98
CA ALA A 150 5.81 -19.41 -16.66
C ALA A 150 4.59 -18.53 -16.34
N ALA A 151 4.50 -17.33 -16.92
CA ALA A 151 3.38 -16.42 -16.78
C ALA A 151 2.30 -16.57 -17.87
N ARG A 152 2.21 -17.73 -18.54
CA ARG A 152 1.22 -17.96 -19.61
C ARG A 152 -0.24 -17.74 -19.16
N ARG A 153 -0.54 -18.04 -17.90
CA ARG A 153 -1.88 -17.90 -17.28
C ARG A 153 -2.19 -16.47 -16.81
N VAL A 154 -1.18 -15.61 -16.72
CA VAL A 154 -1.35 -14.25 -16.24
C VAL A 154 -2.25 -13.47 -17.23
N PRO A 155 -3.29 -12.78 -16.73
CA PRO A 155 -4.22 -12.03 -17.58
C PRO A 155 -3.52 -10.92 -18.36
N ARG A 156 -4.05 -10.60 -19.54
CA ARG A 156 -3.58 -9.50 -20.40
C ARG A 156 -4.57 -8.35 -20.52
N LEU A 157 -5.79 -8.56 -20.01
CA LEU A 157 -6.91 -7.68 -20.25
C LEU A 157 -7.39 -7.10 -18.94
N GLN A 158 -7.82 -5.83 -19.01
CA GLN A 158 -8.57 -5.19 -17.95
C GLN A 158 -10.06 -5.41 -18.19
N ALA A 159 -10.79 -5.81 -17.14
CA ALA A 159 -12.24 -5.94 -17.19
C ALA A 159 -12.89 -4.55 -17.20
N PRO A 160 -13.91 -4.30 -18.04
CA PRO A 160 -14.70 -3.08 -17.97
C PRO A 160 -15.36 -2.93 -16.59
N ASP A 161 -15.38 -1.70 -16.05
CA ASP A 161 -15.89 -1.44 -14.69
C ASP A 161 -17.36 -1.88 -14.52
N TRP A 162 -18.20 -1.73 -15.55
CA TRP A 162 -19.60 -2.17 -15.50
C TRP A 162 -19.73 -3.68 -15.30
N LEU A 163 -18.82 -4.46 -15.89
CA LEU A 163 -18.80 -5.92 -15.76
C LEU A 163 -18.39 -6.32 -14.34
N VAL A 164 -17.40 -5.63 -13.77
CA VAL A 164 -16.99 -5.85 -12.38
C VAL A 164 -18.13 -5.52 -11.41
N ARG A 165 -18.85 -4.42 -11.64
CA ARG A 165 -20.03 -4.03 -10.83
C ARG A 165 -21.15 -5.06 -10.93
N LEU A 166 -21.43 -5.58 -12.11
CA LEU A 166 -22.44 -6.63 -12.32
C LEU A 166 -22.05 -7.92 -11.57
N ALA A 167 -20.79 -8.34 -11.69
CA ALA A 167 -20.28 -9.55 -11.06
C ALA A 167 -20.22 -9.45 -9.52
N ALA A 168 -20.06 -8.24 -8.96
CA ALA A 168 -20.03 -8.00 -7.51
C ALA A 168 -21.32 -8.44 -6.78
N ASN A 169 -22.45 -8.50 -7.48
CA ASN A 169 -23.71 -9.02 -6.91
C ASN A 169 -23.60 -10.49 -6.50
N ARG A 170 -22.73 -11.26 -7.17
CA ARG A 170 -22.57 -12.71 -6.93
C ARG A 170 -21.23 -13.07 -6.28
N ILE A 171 -20.21 -12.22 -6.44
CA ILE A 171 -18.85 -12.49 -5.95
C ILE A 171 -18.53 -11.52 -4.80
N PRO A 172 -18.49 -11.97 -3.53
CA PRO A 172 -18.23 -11.12 -2.37
C PRO A 172 -16.92 -10.34 -2.48
N LEU A 173 -15.85 -10.96 -2.98
CA LEU A 173 -14.55 -10.33 -3.18
C LEU A 173 -14.65 -9.08 -4.08
N LEU A 174 -15.45 -9.13 -5.15
CA LEU A 174 -15.61 -8.01 -6.06
C LEU A 174 -16.40 -6.85 -5.43
N ARG A 175 -17.27 -7.09 -4.43
CA ARG A 175 -17.94 -6.00 -3.70
C ARG A 175 -16.94 -5.11 -2.96
N ALA A 176 -15.88 -5.70 -2.40
CA ALA A 176 -14.80 -4.93 -1.76
C ALA A 176 -13.98 -4.14 -2.80
N VAL A 177 -13.92 -4.62 -4.05
CA VAL A 177 -13.18 -3.98 -5.15
C VAL A 177 -13.94 -2.82 -5.77
N VAL A 178 -15.27 -2.91 -5.89
CA VAL A 178 -16.11 -1.91 -6.59
C VAL A 178 -15.86 -0.46 -6.15
N PRO A 179 -15.75 -0.13 -4.85
CA PRO A 179 -15.46 1.24 -4.41
C PRO A 179 -14.08 1.76 -4.83
N MET A 180 -13.15 0.87 -5.15
CA MET A 180 -11.78 1.21 -5.55
C MET A 180 -11.60 1.39 -7.05
N LEU A 181 -12.58 0.96 -7.87
CA LEU A 181 -12.48 0.99 -9.33
C LEU A 181 -12.18 2.39 -9.86
N GLY A 182 -11.15 2.49 -10.70
CA GLY A 182 -10.73 3.72 -11.36
C GLY A 182 -10.10 4.77 -10.44
N ARG A 183 -9.95 4.51 -9.13
CA ARG A 183 -9.37 5.46 -8.19
C ARG A 183 -7.86 5.32 -8.13
N VAL A 184 -7.16 6.32 -8.65
CA VAL A 184 -5.71 6.46 -8.55
C VAL A 184 -5.38 7.32 -7.33
N ARG A 185 -4.42 6.86 -6.52
CA ARG A 185 -3.91 7.59 -5.36
C ARG A 185 -2.39 7.65 -5.51
N HIS A 186 -1.90 8.81 -5.92
CA HIS A 186 -0.47 9.07 -5.95
C HIS A 186 0.03 9.33 -4.53
N SER A 187 1.20 8.83 -4.18
CA SER A 187 1.82 9.07 -2.87
C SER A 187 3.30 9.34 -3.07
N THR A 188 3.89 10.11 -2.16
CA THR A 188 5.30 10.49 -2.24
C THR A 188 6.08 9.97 -1.05
N SER A 189 7.27 9.44 -1.32
CA SER A 189 8.29 9.08 -0.32
C SER A 189 9.42 10.12 -0.25
N ALA A 190 9.16 11.36 -0.71
CA ALA A 190 10.15 12.43 -0.77
C ALA A 190 10.75 12.76 0.61
N LYS A 191 9.91 12.80 1.66
CA LYS A 191 10.37 13.06 3.04
C LYS A 191 11.29 11.96 3.55
N ALA A 192 10.92 10.69 3.36
CA ALA A 192 11.77 9.57 3.76
C ALA A 192 13.14 9.64 3.06
N ARG A 193 13.17 9.98 1.77
CA ARG A 193 14.42 10.19 1.02
C ARG A 193 15.21 11.39 1.53
N SER A 194 14.59 12.54 1.81
CA SER A 194 15.35 13.72 2.24
C SER A 194 15.86 13.60 3.67
N LEU A 195 15.03 13.09 4.59
CA LEU A 195 15.31 13.06 6.02
C LEU A 195 16.22 11.89 6.42
N LEU A 196 16.08 10.73 5.75
CA LEU A 196 16.75 9.49 6.16
C LEU A 196 17.80 8.97 5.17
N ALA A 197 17.98 9.58 3.98
CA ALA A 197 19.05 9.16 3.08
C ALA A 197 20.46 9.43 3.64
N GLY A 198 20.60 10.46 4.50
CA GLY A 198 21.88 10.86 5.10
C GLY A 198 22.24 10.20 6.43
N ALA A 199 21.40 9.30 6.97
CA ALA A 199 21.60 8.73 8.31
C ALA A 199 22.71 7.64 8.39
N VAL A 200 23.36 7.32 7.26
CA VAL A 200 24.55 6.45 7.20
C VAL A 200 25.82 7.30 7.15
N GLN A 201 26.08 8.05 8.22
CA GLN A 201 27.40 8.60 8.51
C GLN A 201 27.62 8.54 10.03
N ARG A 202 28.18 7.42 10.49
CA ARG A 202 29.11 7.29 11.63
C ARG A 202 29.60 5.85 11.70
#